data_AF-A0A3N1GUL7-F1
#
_entry.id   AF-A0A3N1GUL7-F1
#
_cell.length_a   1.000
_cell.length_b   1.000
_cell.length_c   1.000
_cell.angle_alpha   90.00
_cell.angle_beta   90.00
_cell.angle_gamma   90.00
#
_symmetry.space_group_name_H-M   'P 1'
#
loop_
_entity.id
_entity.type
_entity.pdbx_description
1 polymer ?
#
loop_
_entity_poly.entity_id
_entity_poly.type
_entity_poly.pdbx_seq_one_letter_code
_entity_poly.pdbx_strand_id
1 'polypeptide(L)'
;MEMALVLPLLLLLLFGIIDFGRALNAQITLTEAAREGARAAALGFDGRARVTSAAGPVRVDTLDISACDGDLGADAVVSMSHAFRPVTPVGSLMGFFGGGSDGSFTIVARGVMPCVG
;
A
#
# COMPACT_ATOMS: atom_id res chain seq x y z
N MET A 1 -20.78 -18.04 32.46
CA MET A 1 -21.43 -18.22 31.14
C MET A 1 -21.31 -16.99 30.25
N GLU A 2 -20.94 -15.82 30.77
CA GLU A 2 -20.96 -14.52 30.06
C GLU A 2 -19.65 -14.23 29.30
N MET A 3 -18.52 -14.71 29.82
CA MET A 3 -17.18 -14.51 29.25
C MET A 3 -16.94 -15.28 27.94
N ALA A 4 -17.76 -16.29 27.65
CA ALA A 4 -17.62 -17.10 26.44
C ALA A 4 -17.97 -16.33 25.15
N LEU A 5 -18.84 -15.32 25.25
CA LEU A 5 -19.23 -14.45 24.12
C LEU A 5 -18.38 -13.19 24.04
N VAL A 6 -17.89 -12.68 25.17
CA VAL A 6 -17.06 -11.46 25.20
C VAL A 6 -15.66 -11.72 24.65
N LEU A 7 -15.07 -12.88 24.95
CA LEU A 7 -13.72 -13.24 24.49
C LEU A 7 -13.56 -13.27 22.96
N PRO A 8 -14.43 -13.93 22.16
CA PRO A 8 -14.30 -13.91 20.70
C PRO A 8 -14.53 -12.50 20.12
N LEU A 9 -15.41 -11.69 20.72
CA LEU A 9 -15.63 -10.31 20.29
C LEU A 9 -14.39 -9.43 20.51
N LEU A 10 -13.74 -9.57 21.67
CA LEU A 10 -12.49 -8.86 21.98
C LEU A 10 -11.34 -9.30 21.08
N LEU A 11 -11.23 -10.59 20.77
CA LEU A 11 -10.20 -11.09 19.84
C LEU A 11 -10.43 -10.57 18.42
N LEU A 12 -11.67 -10.51 17.94
CA LEU A 12 -11.99 -9.96 16.63
C LEU A 12 -11.61 -8.47 16.57
N LEU A 13 -11.95 -7.69 17.60
CA LEU A 13 -11.57 -6.29 17.69
C LEU A 13 -10.04 -6.13 17.70
N LEU A 14 -9.33 -6.90 18.52
CA LEU A 14 -7.87 -6.84 18.62
C LEU A 14 -7.21 -7.18 17.28
N PHE A 15 -7.64 -8.25 16.63
CA PHE A 15 -7.11 -8.65 15.33
C PHE A 15 -7.39 -7.61 14.25
N GLY A 16 -8.59 -7.01 14.24
CA GLY A 16 -8.92 -5.91 13.34
C GLY A 16 -7.98 -4.71 13.52
N ILE A 17 -7.67 -4.33 14.77
CA ILE A 17 -6.75 -3.21 15.04
C ILE A 17 -5.32 -3.54 14.59
N ILE A 18 -4.84 -4.77 14.80
CA ILE A 18 -3.50 -5.21 14.38
C ILE A 18 -3.34 -5.11 12.87
N ASP A 19 -4.30 -5.64 12.10
CA ASP A 19 -4.24 -5.58 10.65
C ASP A 19 -4.45 -4.17 10.10
N PHE A 20 -5.34 -3.39 10.72
CA PHE A 20 -5.49 -1.98 10.37
C PHE A 20 -4.19 -1.19 10.56
N GLY A 21 -3.50 -1.38 11.68
CA GLY A 21 -2.21 -0.73 11.94
C GLY A 21 -1.14 -1.10 10.92
N ARG A 22 -1.07 -2.38 10.52
CA ARG A 22 -0.16 -2.84 9.46
C ARG A 22 -0.53 -2.28 8.08
N ALA A 23 -1.81 -2.22 7.75
CA ALA A 23 -2.29 -1.66 6.50
C ALA A 23 -1.96 -0.15 6.39
N LEU A 24 -2.18 0.59 7.47
CA LEU A 24 -1.85 2.02 7.53
C LEU A 24 -0.35 2.25 7.38
N ASN A 25 0.49 1.45 8.05
CA ASN A 25 1.94 1.54 7.89
C ASN A 25 2.34 1.30 6.41
N ALA A 26 1.84 0.23 5.79
CA ALA A 26 2.09 -0.03 4.37
C ALA A 26 1.62 1.13 3.47
N GLN A 27 0.44 1.70 3.74
CA GLN A 27 -0.07 2.85 2.99
C GLN A 27 0.88 4.05 3.09
N ILE A 28 1.32 4.42 4.29
CA ILE A 28 2.24 5.54 4.51
C ILE A 28 3.55 5.30 3.76
N THR A 29 4.17 4.12 3.94
CA THR A 29 5.42 3.76 3.27
C THR A 29 5.29 3.82 1.74
N LEU A 30 4.20 3.31 1.17
CA LEU A 30 3.95 3.35 -0.27
C LEU A 30 3.74 4.79 -0.77
N THR A 31 3.05 5.64 -0.02
CA THR A 31 2.86 7.04 -0.41
C THR A 31 4.17 7.83 -0.42
N GLU A 32 5.03 7.61 0.58
CA GLU A 32 6.36 8.22 0.62
C GLU A 32 7.25 7.69 -0.52
N ALA A 33 7.23 6.38 -0.76
CA ALA A 33 7.96 5.77 -1.87
C ALA A 33 7.48 6.29 -3.23
N ALA A 34 6.16 6.51 -3.41
CA ALA A 34 5.60 7.06 -4.64
C ALA A 34 6.06 8.50 -4.89
N ARG A 35 6.12 9.33 -3.85
CA ARG A 35 6.61 10.72 -3.95
C ARG A 35 8.10 10.77 -4.27
N GLU A 36 8.91 9.95 -3.61
CA GLU A 36 10.34 9.87 -3.89
C GLU A 36 10.62 9.33 -5.30
N GLY A 37 9.82 8.35 -5.75
CA GLY A 37 9.81 7.87 -7.13
C GLY A 37 9.47 8.96 -8.14
N ALA A 38 8.41 9.72 -7.88
CA ALA A 38 7.98 10.82 -8.75
C ALA A 38 9.04 11.92 -8.82
N ARG A 39 9.71 12.23 -7.71
CA ARG A 39 10.84 13.17 -7.69
C ARG A 39 12.02 12.69 -8.53
N ALA A 40 12.38 11.41 -8.39
CA ALA A 40 13.46 10.82 -9.16
C ALA A 40 13.15 10.82 -10.66
N ALA A 41 11.91 10.46 -11.02
CA ALA A 41 11.43 10.51 -12.40
C ALA A 41 11.39 11.94 -12.96
N ALA A 42 11.01 12.93 -12.13
CA ALA A 42 11.02 14.34 -12.50
C ALA A 42 12.44 14.88 -12.81
N LEU A 43 13.45 14.33 -12.14
CA LEU A 43 14.86 14.68 -12.34
C LEU A 43 15.56 13.83 -13.41
N GLY A 44 14.83 12.95 -14.12
CA GLY A 44 15.39 12.07 -15.15
C GLY A 44 16.18 10.86 -14.61
N PHE A 45 16.06 10.54 -13.32
CA PHE A 45 16.64 9.34 -12.73
C PHE A 45 15.68 8.14 -12.80
N ASP A 46 16.20 6.93 -12.55
CA ASP A 46 15.37 5.72 -12.46
C ASP A 46 14.45 5.76 -11.22
N GLY A 47 13.19 6.14 -11.46
CA GLY A 47 12.15 6.14 -10.45
C GLY A 47 11.85 4.76 -9.86
N ARG A 48 12.06 3.66 -10.60
CA ARG A 48 11.77 2.29 -10.10
C ARG A 48 12.76 1.89 -9.02
N ALA A 49 14.05 2.14 -9.23
CA ALA A 49 15.08 1.89 -8.23
C ALA A 49 14.83 2.69 -6.93
N ARG A 50 14.38 3.95 -7.05
CA ARG A 50 14.06 4.79 -5.90
C ARG A 50 12.83 4.30 -5.14
N VAL A 51 11.75 3.99 -5.85
CA VAL A 51 10.53 3.42 -5.25
C VAL A 51 10.83 2.13 -4.50
N THR A 52 11.55 1.19 -5.11
CA THR A 52 11.87 -0.10 -4.48
C THR A 52 12.76 0.05 -3.25
N SER A 53 13.71 0.99 -3.28
CA SER A 53 14.54 1.31 -2.11
C SER A 53 13.74 1.97 -0.96
N ALA A 54 12.78 2.82 -1.28
CA ALA A 54 11.95 3.55 -0.31
C ALA A 54 10.81 2.69 0.25
N ALA A 55 10.27 1.75 -0.54
CA ALA A 55 9.20 0.84 -0.13
C ALA A 55 9.69 -0.22 0.89
N GLY A 56 11.00 -0.50 0.94
CA GLY A 56 11.59 -1.40 1.91
C GLY A 56 10.97 -2.81 1.86
N PRO A 57 10.41 -3.34 2.97
CA PRO A 57 9.84 -4.68 3.01
C PRO A 57 8.44 -4.80 2.36
N VAL A 58 7.84 -3.68 1.94
CA VAL A 58 6.48 -3.63 1.38
C VAL A 58 6.53 -4.04 -0.10
N ARG A 59 5.71 -5.02 -0.51
CA ARG A 59 5.73 -5.57 -1.88
C ARG A 59 4.89 -4.77 -2.87
N VAL A 60 5.54 -4.18 -3.87
CA VAL A 60 4.84 -3.49 -4.94
C VAL A 60 4.44 -4.50 -6.02
N ASP A 61 3.13 -4.71 -6.21
CA ASP A 61 2.61 -5.67 -7.21
C ASP A 61 2.56 -5.06 -8.62
N THR A 62 2.07 -3.83 -8.72
CA THR A 62 2.11 -3.06 -9.95
C THR A 62 2.82 -1.74 -9.69
N LEU A 63 3.67 -1.35 -10.62
CA LEU A 63 4.41 -0.10 -10.59
C LEU A 63 4.37 0.52 -11.98
N ASP A 64 3.70 1.67 -12.06
CA ASP A 64 3.64 2.48 -13.27
C ASP A 64 4.28 3.84 -13.01
N ILE A 65 5.19 4.22 -13.91
CA ILE A 65 5.98 5.44 -13.81
C ILE A 65 5.89 6.16 -15.14
N SER A 66 5.20 7.29 -15.13
CA SER A 66 5.20 8.26 -16.21
C SER A 66 6.26 9.31 -15.89
N ALA A 67 7.36 9.30 -16.64
CA ALA A 67 8.43 10.28 -16.53
C ALA A 67 8.18 11.50 -17.44
N CYS A 68 9.03 12.52 -17.30
CA CYS A 68 9.05 13.69 -18.16
C CYS A 68 9.69 13.32 -19.49
N ASP A 69 8.89 13.15 -20.56
CA ASP A 69 9.37 12.83 -21.90
C ASP A 69 9.95 14.06 -22.61
N GLY A 70 10.90 14.75 -21.94
CA GLY A 70 11.49 16.01 -22.40
C GLY A 70 10.58 17.24 -22.27
N ASP A 71 9.32 17.07 -21.86
CA ASP A 71 8.39 18.18 -21.62
C ASP A 71 8.50 18.71 -20.19
N LEU A 72 9.08 19.91 -20.06
CA LEU A 72 9.31 20.61 -18.80
C LEU A 72 8.03 21.24 -18.23
N GLY A 73 6.90 21.12 -18.92
CA GLY A 73 5.57 21.50 -18.42
C GLY A 73 4.74 20.30 -17.94
N ALA A 74 5.23 19.08 -18.09
CA ALA A 74 4.52 17.86 -17.71
C ALA A 74 4.67 17.52 -16.21
N ASP A 75 3.87 16.58 -15.73
CA ASP A 75 3.97 16.03 -14.38
C ASP A 75 4.55 14.62 -14.43
N ALA A 76 5.56 14.35 -13.62
CA ALA A 76 6.02 12.99 -13.35
C ALA A 76 5.03 12.31 -12.39
N VAL A 77 4.44 11.20 -12.81
CA VAL A 77 3.43 10.45 -12.04
C VAL A 77 3.95 9.05 -11.75
N VAL A 78 3.93 8.68 -10.48
CA VAL A 78 4.18 7.31 -10.04
C VAL A 78 2.92 6.77 -9.39
N SER A 79 2.43 5.64 -9.90
CA SER A 79 1.34 4.90 -9.28
C SER A 79 1.79 3.49 -8.96
N MET A 80 1.35 3.00 -7.80
CA MET A 80 1.70 1.67 -7.34
C MET A 80 0.54 1.00 -6.63
N SER A 81 0.44 -0.31 -6.76
CA SER A 81 -0.53 -1.13 -6.04
C SER A 81 0.17 -2.16 -5.15
N HIS A 82 -0.40 -2.39 -3.97
CA HIS A 82 0.02 -3.42 -3.03
C HIS A 82 -1.20 -4.22 -2.56
N ALA A 83 -1.20 -5.53 -2.80
CA ALA A 83 -2.17 -6.46 -2.26
C ALA A 83 -1.87 -6.67 -0.77
N PHE A 84 -2.62 -5.99 0.09
CA PHE A 84 -2.52 -6.19 1.52
C PHE A 84 -3.17 -7.52 1.91
N ARG A 85 -2.40 -8.33 2.64
CA ARG A 85 -2.86 -9.58 3.23
C ARG A 85 -2.86 -9.47 4.75
N PRO A 86 -4.03 -9.65 5.39
CA PRO A 86 -4.11 -9.73 6.85
C PRO A 86 -3.15 -10.79 7.38
N VAL A 87 -2.44 -10.50 8.47
CA VAL A 87 -1.63 -11.52 9.18
C VAL A 87 -2.49 -12.29 10.18
N THR A 88 -3.55 -11.66 10.68
CA THR A 88 -4.47 -12.34 11.59
C THR A 88 -5.43 -13.22 10.79
N PRO A 89 -5.94 -14.30 11.42
CA PRO A 89 -6.90 -15.19 10.77
C PRO A 89 -8.29 -14.55 10.55
N VAL A 90 -8.46 -13.23 10.75
CA VAL A 90 -9.73 -12.53 10.47
C VAL A 90 -10.09 -12.62 8.98
N GLY A 91 -9.10 -12.53 8.08
CA GLY A 91 -9.35 -12.66 6.63
C GLY A 91 -9.87 -14.06 6.26
N SER A 92 -9.30 -15.11 6.83
CA SER A 92 -9.74 -16.49 6.61
C SER A 92 -11.05 -16.82 7.34
N LEU A 93 -11.29 -16.23 8.51
CA LEU A 93 -12.56 -16.32 9.23
C LEU A 93 -13.70 -15.66 8.44
N MET A 94 -13.45 -14.49 7.84
CA MET A 94 -14.41 -13.79 6.99
C MET A 94 -14.72 -14.58 5.71
N GLY A 95 -13.69 -15.24 5.15
CA GLY A 95 -13.82 -16.27 4.10
C GLY A 95 -14.76 -17.41 4.46
N PHE A 96 -14.65 -17.92 5.70
CA PHE A 96 -15.46 -19.02 6.23
C PHE A 96 -16.92 -18.61 6.52
N PHE A 97 -17.15 -17.36 6.97
CA PHE A 97 -18.50 -16.84 7.31
C PHE A 97 -19.29 -16.27 6.11
N GLY A 98 -18.86 -16.53 4.87
CA GLY A 98 -19.63 -16.23 3.65
C GLY A 98 -19.17 -15.02 2.85
N GLY A 99 -18.05 -14.38 3.19
CA GLY A 99 -17.40 -13.38 2.34
C GLY A 99 -16.34 -14.05 1.47
N GLY A 100 -16.65 -14.39 0.21
CA GLY A 100 -15.80 -15.20 -0.68
C GLY A 100 -14.41 -14.67 -1.08
N SER A 101 -13.79 -13.77 -0.31
CA SER A 101 -12.40 -13.36 -0.46
C SER A 101 -11.60 -13.73 0.80
N ASP A 102 -10.33 -14.06 0.62
CA ASP A 102 -9.31 -14.32 1.66
C ASP A 102 -8.96 -13.07 2.51
N GLY A 103 -9.84 -12.06 2.52
CA GLY A 103 -9.65 -10.77 3.19
C GLY A 103 -8.55 -9.91 2.58
N SER A 104 -7.99 -10.29 1.43
CA SER A 104 -7.00 -9.50 0.74
C SER A 104 -7.64 -8.28 0.07
N PHE A 105 -6.99 -7.12 0.20
CA PHE A 105 -7.45 -5.89 -0.45
C PHE A 105 -6.29 -5.11 -1.04
N THR A 106 -6.50 -4.52 -2.21
CA THR A 106 -5.46 -3.77 -2.91
C THR A 106 -5.43 -2.33 -2.42
N ILE A 107 -4.27 -1.89 -1.93
CA ILE A 107 -3.99 -0.49 -1.59
C ILE A 107 -3.28 0.14 -2.78
N VAL A 108 -3.74 1.32 -3.19
CA VAL A 108 -3.10 2.11 -4.26
C VAL A 108 -2.46 3.35 -3.66
N ALA A 109 -1.22 3.63 -4.03
CA ALA A 109 -0.52 4.87 -3.72
C ALA A 109 -0.13 5.60 -5.00
N ARG A 110 -0.22 6.93 -4.98
CA ARG A 110 0.11 7.79 -6.10
C ARG A 110 0.93 8.98 -5.64
N GLY A 111 2.05 9.24 -6.32
CA GLY A 111 2.90 10.41 -6.17
C GLY A 111 2.94 11.19 -7.47
N VAL A 112 2.89 12.53 -7.39
CA VAL A 112 2.99 13.42 -8.55
C VAL A 112 3.96 14.54 -8.21
N MET A 113 4.86 14.86 -9.14
CA MET A 113 5.81 15.97 -9.02
C MET A 113 5.91 16.68 -10.38
N PRO A 114 5.88 18.03 -10.42
CA PRO A 114 6.08 18.74 -11.67
C PRO A 114 7.49 18.50 -12.21
N CYS A 115 7.59 18.28 -13.51
CA CYS A 115 8.86 18.28 -14.21
C CYS A 115 9.43 19.68 -14.17
N VAL A 116 10.64 19.85 -13.62
CA VAL A 116 11.31 21.16 -13.61
C VAL A 116 12.50 21.05 -14.56
N GLY A 117 12.61 22.00 -15.48
CA GLY A 117 13.74 22.15 -16.40
C GLY A 117 14.96 22.79 -15.79
#